data_AF-R0JIC2-F1
#
_entry.id   AF-R0JIC2-F1
#
_cell.length_a   1.000
_cell.length_b   1.000
_cell.length_c   1.000
_cell.angle_alpha   90.00
_cell.angle_beta   90.00
_cell.angle_gamma   90.00
#
_symmetry.space_group_name_H-M   'P 1'
#
loop_
_entity.id
_entity.type
_entity.pdbx_description
1 polymer ?
#
loop_
_entity_poly.entity_id
_entity_poly.type
_entity_poly.pdbx_seq_one_letter_code
_entity_poly.pdbx_strand_id
1 'polypeptide(L)'
;MSELGQPVRIKYIPSLAFSLARRRMTTTGKPIKLPGKNWARSFERRNPRLKGRKVKAIDWKRHEQNIYTKVTHWFEVIKGVLQDPRVRPENVYNMDETGVMLNMLGSVKVLVSKDDLRDYRRVLTAENGYNDSKISLEWFTRVFDAQTSDRANRKPPVLVCDGFGTHETLEILEFCFANSITMCRLP
;
A
#
# COMPACT_ATOMS: atom_id res chain seq x y z
N MET A 1 15.42 3.09 -2.31
CA MET A 1 14.03 2.71 -2.70
C MET A 1 13.94 1.19 -2.94
N SER A 2 13.94 0.41 -1.86
CA SER A 2 13.06 -0.76 -1.65
C SER A 2 13.11 -1.19 -0.16
N GLU A 3 13.39 -0.25 0.74
CA GLU A 3 13.57 -0.56 2.16
C GLU A 3 12.21 -0.92 2.77
N LEU A 4 11.13 -0.29 2.31
CA LEU A 4 9.77 -0.44 2.86
C LEU A 4 8.97 -1.64 2.34
N GLY A 5 9.60 -2.54 1.58
CA GLY A 5 8.89 -3.57 0.83
C GLY A 5 9.29 -3.60 -0.64
N GLN A 6 8.89 -4.67 -1.33
CA GLN A 6 9.42 -5.05 -2.64
C GLN A 6 9.53 -3.87 -3.62
N PRO A 7 10.59 -3.85 -4.45
CA PRO A 7 10.80 -2.78 -5.40
C PRO A 7 9.62 -2.67 -6.38
N VAL A 8 9.18 -1.43 -6.62
CA VAL A 8 8.12 -1.12 -7.60
C VAL A 8 8.43 -1.79 -8.93
N ARG A 9 7.45 -2.51 -9.48
CA ARG A 9 7.61 -3.22 -10.77
C ARG A 9 7.95 -2.20 -11.86
N ILE A 10 8.95 -2.52 -12.70
CA ILE A 10 9.41 -1.65 -13.79
C ILE A 10 8.26 -1.17 -14.70
N LYS A 11 7.25 -2.02 -14.92
CA LYS A 11 6.07 -1.68 -15.73
C LYS A 11 5.23 -0.51 -15.18
N TYR A 12 5.32 -0.23 -13.87
CA TYR A 12 4.58 0.86 -13.20
C TYR A 12 5.36 2.18 -13.18
N ILE A 13 6.68 2.15 -13.40
CA ILE A 13 7.53 3.35 -13.36
C ILE A 13 7.06 4.46 -14.31
N PRO A 14 6.70 4.19 -15.59
CA PRO A 14 6.22 5.24 -16.50
C PRO A 14 4.96 5.96 -15.99
N SER A 15 3.98 5.23 -15.47
CA SER A 15 2.73 5.79 -14.95
C SER A 15 2.97 6.62 -13.69
N LEU A 16 3.76 6.11 -12.75
CA LEU A 16 4.11 6.86 -11.54
C LEU A 16 4.90 8.14 -11.86
N ALA A 17 5.84 8.07 -12.80
CA ALA A 17 6.59 9.24 -13.26
C ALA A 17 5.67 10.29 -13.91
N PHE A 18 4.67 9.84 -14.68
CA PHE A 18 3.66 10.71 -15.27
C PHE A 18 2.78 11.39 -14.22
N SER A 19 2.31 10.62 -13.24
CA SER A 19 1.51 11.13 -12.10
C SER A 19 2.30 12.17 -11.30
N LEU A 20 3.59 11.94 -11.05
CA LEU A 20 4.49 12.92 -10.42
C LEU A 20 4.66 14.19 -11.27
N ALA A 21 4.87 14.04 -12.58
CA ALA A 21 5.07 15.17 -13.48
C ALA A 21 3.82 16.07 -13.55
N ARG A 22 2.62 15.48 -13.62
CA ARG A 22 1.34 16.21 -13.60
C ARG A 22 1.17 17.04 -12.33
N ARG A 23 1.53 16.49 -11.16
CA ARG A 23 1.43 17.20 -9.87
C ARG A 23 2.36 18.40 -9.76
N ARG A 24 3.56 18.32 -10.36
CA ARG A 24 4.55 19.40 -10.32
C ARG A 24 4.25 20.54 -11.32
N MET A 25 3.45 20.28 -12.35
CA MET A 25 3.19 21.19 -13.46
C MET A 25 1.82 21.88 -13.40
N THR A 26 1.25 22.08 -12.20
CA THR A 26 0.00 22.85 -12.04
C THR A 26 0.09 24.29 -12.58
N THR A 27 1.29 24.80 -12.88
CA THR A 27 1.54 26.19 -13.29
C THR A 27 1.83 26.38 -14.79
N THR A 28 2.14 25.31 -15.55
CA THR A 28 2.51 25.44 -16.98
C THR A 28 1.57 24.61 -17.83
N GLY A 29 0.62 25.26 -18.51
CA GLY A 29 -0.47 24.64 -19.32
C GLY A 29 -0.03 23.84 -20.56
N LYS A 30 1.14 23.20 -20.56
CA LYS A 30 1.57 22.28 -21.61
C LYS A 30 1.07 20.86 -21.30
N PRO A 31 0.46 20.15 -22.28
CA PRO A 31 0.04 18.77 -22.08
C PRO A 31 1.27 17.87 -21.90
N ILE A 32 1.34 17.20 -20.75
CA ILE A 32 2.35 16.19 -20.48
C ILE A 32 1.96 14.92 -21.23
N LYS A 33 2.91 14.32 -21.95
CA LYS A 33 2.71 13.03 -22.62
C LYS A 33 3.14 11.89 -21.69
N LEU A 34 2.42 10.76 -21.76
CA LEU A 34 2.81 9.56 -21.05
C LEU A 34 4.20 9.11 -21.51
N PRO A 35 5.12 8.76 -20.59
CA PRO A 35 6.42 8.24 -20.97
C PRO A 35 6.30 6.96 -21.80
N GLY A 36 7.05 6.88 -22.90
CA GLY A 36 7.00 5.72 -23.79
C GLY A 36 7.53 4.42 -23.16
N LYS A 37 7.27 3.28 -23.81
CA LYS A 37 7.63 1.92 -23.34
C LYS A 37 9.10 1.75 -22.89
N ASN A 38 10.03 2.46 -23.54
CA ASN A 38 11.47 2.38 -23.25
C ASN A 38 11.95 3.37 -22.18
N TRP A 39 11.05 4.15 -21.60
CA TRP A 39 11.41 5.22 -20.67
C TRP A 39 12.04 4.68 -19.39
N ALA A 40 11.48 3.61 -18.79
CA ALA A 40 12.02 3.03 -17.57
C ALA A 40 13.46 2.50 -17.75
N ARG A 41 13.74 1.83 -18.88
CA ARG A 41 15.11 1.38 -19.23
C ARG A 41 16.05 2.56 -19.46
N SER A 42 15.56 3.62 -20.10
CA SER A 42 16.35 4.85 -20.30
C SER A 42 16.58 5.61 -19.00
N PHE A 43 15.65 5.54 -18.05
CA PHE A 43 15.79 6.10 -16.71
C PHE A 43 16.83 5.34 -15.90
N GLU A 44 16.80 4.01 -15.92
CA GLU A 44 17.84 3.16 -15.32
C GLU A 44 19.24 3.52 -15.87
N ARG A 45 19.39 3.61 -17.19
CA ARG A 45 20.68 3.96 -17.83
C ARG A 45 21.20 5.35 -17.41
N ARG A 46 20.31 6.30 -17.14
CA ARG A 46 20.67 7.67 -16.72
C ARG A 46 20.98 7.78 -15.22
N ASN A 47 20.64 6.77 -14.42
CA ASN A 47 20.84 6.78 -12.98
C ASN A 47 21.67 5.56 -12.57
N PRO A 48 23.01 5.62 -12.64
CA PRO A 48 23.89 4.48 -12.37
C PRO A 48 23.75 3.87 -10.97
N ARG A 49 23.16 4.63 -10.03
CA ARG A 49 22.82 4.16 -8.67
C ARG A 49 21.64 3.18 -8.64
N LEU A 50 20.87 3.08 -9.72
CA LEU A 50 19.69 2.23 -9.83
C LEU A 50 20.00 1.05 -10.75
N LYS A 51 19.60 -0.16 -10.33
CA LYS A 51 19.74 -1.37 -11.14
C LYS A 51 18.45 -2.17 -11.08
N GLY A 52 17.90 -2.49 -12.24
CA GLY A 52 16.78 -3.40 -12.38
C GLY A 52 17.19 -4.81 -11.97
N ARG A 53 16.45 -5.43 -11.06
CA ARG A 53 16.65 -6.81 -10.64
C ARG A 53 15.42 -7.64 -11.00
N LYS A 54 15.64 -8.79 -11.64
CA LYS A 54 14.59 -9.82 -11.74
C LYS A 54 14.50 -10.53 -10.40
N VAL A 55 13.36 -10.41 -9.74
CA VAL A 55 13.04 -11.20 -8.54
C VAL A 55 12.54 -12.56 -9.03
N LYS A 56 13.22 -13.63 -8.63
CA LYS A 56 12.73 -15.00 -8.87
C LYS A 56 11.78 -15.38 -7.73
N ALA A 57 10.76 -16.18 -8.04
CA ALA A 57 9.96 -16.83 -7.01
C ALA A 57 10.91 -17.60 -6.08
N ILE A 58 10.79 -17.37 -4.77
CA ILE A 58 11.59 -18.06 -3.76
C ILE A 58 10.87 -19.37 -3.46
N ASP A 59 11.59 -20.48 -3.56
CA ASP A 59 11.13 -21.79 -3.09
C ASP A 59 10.83 -21.71 -1.58
N TRP A 60 9.66 -22.20 -1.16
CA TRP A 60 9.21 -22.23 0.23
C TRP A 60 10.27 -22.76 1.20
N LYS A 61 11.04 -23.78 0.80
CA LYS A 61 12.11 -24.36 1.63
C LYS A 61 13.27 -23.40 1.91
N ARG A 62 13.47 -22.39 1.06
CA ARG A 62 14.46 -21.32 1.26
C ARG A 62 13.91 -20.13 2.03
N HIS A 63 12.59 -20.06 2.18
CA HIS A 63 11.91 -19.00 2.91
C HIS A 63 12.21 -19.10 4.42
N GLU A 64 12.07 -20.29 5.00
CA GLU A 64 12.37 -20.56 6.41
C GLU A 64 13.82 -20.22 6.79
N GLN A 65 14.79 -20.57 5.96
CA GLN A 65 16.21 -20.36 6.25
C GLN A 65 16.69 -18.91 6.09
N ASN A 66 15.90 -18.04 5.44
CA ASN A 66 16.26 -16.64 5.19
C ASN A 66 15.24 -15.64 5.74
N ILE A 67 14.36 -16.07 6.65
CA ILE A 67 13.34 -15.19 7.22
C ILE A 67 13.91 -14.25 8.27
N TYR A 68 14.83 -14.72 9.11
CA TYR A 68 15.39 -13.94 10.22
C TYR A 68 16.03 -12.64 9.74
N THR A 69 16.96 -12.72 8.79
CA THR A 69 17.67 -11.54 8.27
C THR A 69 16.72 -10.55 7.59
N LYS A 70 15.68 -11.03 6.91
CA LYS A 70 14.65 -10.18 6.30
C LYS A 70 13.79 -9.49 7.34
N VAL A 71 13.36 -10.22 8.37
CA VAL A 71 12.54 -9.68 9.47
C VAL A 71 13.34 -8.65 10.26
N THR A 72 14.59 -8.95 10.63
CA THR A 72 15.48 -7.99 11.31
C THR A 72 15.69 -6.75 10.46
N HIS A 73 16.00 -6.91 9.17
CA HIS A 73 16.16 -5.76 8.26
C HIS A 73 14.87 -4.94 8.14
N TRP A 74 13.72 -5.60 8.04
CA TRP A 74 12.42 -4.94 8.00
C TRP A 74 12.17 -4.11 9.26
N PHE A 75 12.48 -4.64 10.44
CA PHE A 75 12.37 -3.91 11.70
C PHE A 75 13.27 -2.67 11.74
N GLU A 76 14.50 -2.76 11.22
CA GLU A 76 15.38 -1.58 11.12
C GLU A 76 14.81 -0.50 10.19
N VAL A 77 14.21 -0.91 9.07
CA VAL A 77 13.59 0.04 8.15
C VAL A 77 12.34 0.69 8.76
N ILE A 78 11.40 -0.10 9.26
CA ILE A 78 10.14 0.44 9.77
C ILE A 78 10.40 1.32 10.99
N LYS A 79 11.41 1.00 11.81
CA LYS A 79 11.88 1.86 12.90
C LYS A 79 12.23 3.26 12.40
N GLY A 80 12.95 3.37 11.28
CA GLY A 80 13.26 4.67 10.66
C GLY A 80 12.02 5.47 10.23
N VAL A 81 10.97 4.79 9.76
CA VAL A 81 9.69 5.44 9.40
C VAL A 81 8.94 5.89 10.66
N LEU A 82 8.86 5.03 11.67
CA LEU A 82 8.13 5.32 12.90
C LEU A 82 8.79 6.39 13.76
N GLN A 83 10.10 6.59 13.61
CA GLN A 83 10.85 7.66 14.26
C GLN A 83 10.72 9.02 13.55
N ASP A 84 10.13 9.08 12.35
CA ASP A 84 9.90 10.34 11.64
C ASP A 84 8.92 11.23 12.45
N PRO A 85 9.29 12.48 12.81
CA PRO A 85 8.41 13.38 13.57
C PRO A 85 7.06 13.70 12.89
N ARG A 86 6.97 13.45 11.57
CA ARG A 86 5.74 13.61 10.78
C ARG A 86 4.78 12.45 10.98
N VAL A 87 5.28 11.27 11.36
CA VAL A 87 4.47 10.08 11.66
C VAL A 87 4.07 10.13 13.13
N ARG A 88 2.76 10.11 13.38
CA ARG A 88 2.23 9.96 14.74
C ARG A 88 1.93 8.49 14.99
N PRO A 89 2.18 7.96 16.20
CA PRO A 89 1.80 6.60 16.56
C PRO A 89 0.31 6.30 16.27
N GLU A 90 -0.56 7.28 16.52
CA GLU A 90 -2.00 7.18 16.26
C GLU A 90 -2.38 7.04 14.78
N ASN A 91 -1.44 7.32 13.86
CA ASN A 91 -1.63 7.27 12.41
C ASN A 91 -0.96 6.04 11.77
N VAL A 92 -0.58 5.05 12.59
CA VAL A 92 -0.01 3.78 12.13
C VAL A 92 -1.10 2.72 12.17
N TYR A 93 -1.38 2.12 11.01
CA TYR A 93 -2.44 1.15 10.82
C TYR A 93 -1.88 -0.15 10.27
N ASN A 94 -2.47 -1.28 10.65
CA ASN A 94 -2.26 -2.57 10.00
C ASN A 94 -3.47 -2.94 9.14
N MET A 95 -3.22 -3.72 8.10
CA MET A 95 -4.24 -4.26 7.21
C MET A 95 -3.96 -5.74 6.97
N ASP A 96 -5.01 -6.54 7.08
CA ASP A 96 -5.01 -7.97 6.82
C ASP A 96 -6.39 -8.39 6.29
N GLU A 97 -6.42 -9.47 5.52
CA GLU A 97 -7.65 -10.02 4.96
C GLU A 97 -8.20 -11.11 5.88
N THR A 98 -9.45 -10.97 6.29
CA THR A 98 -10.17 -12.05 6.97
C THR A 98 -11.36 -12.47 6.11
N GLY A 99 -11.36 -13.71 5.65
CA GLY A 99 -12.52 -14.32 5.00
C GLY A 99 -13.65 -14.49 6.01
N VAL A 100 -14.77 -13.80 5.79
CA VAL A 100 -15.99 -13.96 6.59
C VAL A 100 -17.02 -14.73 5.74
N MET A 101 -17.38 -15.94 6.17
CA MET A 101 -18.47 -16.70 5.55
C MET A 101 -19.82 -16.10 5.95
N LEU A 102 -20.41 -15.28 5.07
CA LEU A 102 -21.70 -14.61 5.31
C LEU A 102 -22.93 -15.55 5.35
N ASN A 103 -22.76 -16.85 5.05
CA ASN A 103 -23.81 -17.87 5.12
C ASN A 103 -24.02 -18.44 6.55
N MET A 104 -23.16 -18.14 7.52
CA MET A 104 -23.42 -18.49 8.92
C MET A 104 -23.96 -17.29 9.68
N LEU A 105 -25.28 -17.07 9.60
CA LEU A 105 -26.00 -16.08 10.40
C LEU A 105 -26.08 -16.52 11.88
N GLY A 106 -24.93 -16.51 12.55
CA GLY A 106 -24.88 -16.55 14.02
C GLY A 106 -24.97 -15.13 14.57
N SER A 107 -26.04 -14.82 15.30
CA SER A 107 -26.13 -13.57 16.04
C SER A 107 -25.15 -13.59 17.21
N VAL A 108 -24.07 -12.82 17.13
CA VAL A 108 -23.11 -12.64 18.23
C VAL A 108 -23.60 -11.48 19.10
N LYS A 109 -23.92 -11.77 20.37
CA LYS A 109 -24.29 -10.73 21.35
C LYS A 109 -23.02 -10.04 21.86
N VAL A 110 -22.88 -8.75 21.55
CA VAL A 110 -21.80 -7.90 22.06
C VAL A 110 -22.36 -6.85 23.03
N LEU A 111 -21.57 -6.48 24.03
CA LEU A 111 -21.89 -5.36 24.93
C LEU A 111 -21.17 -4.12 24.43
N VAL A 112 -21.92 -3.06 24.16
CA VAL A 112 -21.41 -1.76 23.71
C VAL A 112 -22.04 -0.67 24.58
N SER A 113 -21.36 0.46 24.78
CA SER A 113 -21.90 1.60 25.52
C SER A 113 -23.21 2.09 24.89
N LYS A 114 -24.18 2.52 25.71
CA LYS A 114 -25.49 3.02 25.24
C LYS A 114 -25.36 4.19 24.26
N ASP A 115 -24.31 4.98 24.38
CA ASP A 115 -24.08 6.20 23.59
C ASP A 115 -23.24 5.93 22.32
N ASP A 116 -22.92 4.66 22.04
CA ASP A 116 -22.05 4.29 20.95
C ASP A 116 -22.82 4.02 19.65
N LEU A 117 -23.01 5.08 18.87
CA LEU A 117 -23.73 5.05 17.58
C LEU A 117 -22.84 4.60 16.40
N ARG A 118 -21.62 4.12 16.65
CA ARG A 118 -20.70 3.75 15.56
C ARG A 118 -21.16 2.46 14.89
N ASP A 119 -21.26 2.49 13.56
CA ASP A 119 -21.47 1.29 12.76
C ASP A 119 -20.11 0.56 12.61
N TYR A 120 -20.00 -0.58 13.27
CA TYR A 120 -18.72 -1.26 13.50
C TYR A 120 -18.25 -2.15 12.35
N ARG A 121 -19.07 -2.38 11.32
CA ARG A 121 -18.72 -3.31 10.25
C ARG A 121 -19.13 -2.80 8.87
N ARG A 122 -18.15 -2.35 8.10
CA ARG A 122 -18.26 -2.31 6.63
C ARG A 122 -17.74 -3.63 6.07
N VAL A 123 -18.62 -4.38 5.42
CA VAL A 123 -18.29 -5.61 4.70
C VAL A 123 -18.29 -5.30 3.21
N LEU A 124 -17.17 -5.57 2.54
CA LEU A 124 -17.11 -5.55 1.08
C LEU A 124 -17.25 -7.00 0.59
N THR A 125 -18.18 -7.23 -0.34
CA THR A 125 -18.50 -8.57 -0.84
C THR A 125 -17.99 -8.76 -2.26
N ALA A 126 -17.25 -9.82 -2.52
CA ALA A 126 -16.93 -10.28 -3.87
C ALA A 126 -17.98 -11.28 -4.34
N GLU A 127 -18.45 -11.18 -5.59
CA GLU A 127 -19.37 -12.18 -6.17
C GLU A 127 -18.78 -13.60 -6.19
N ASN A 128 -17.44 -13.72 -6.26
CA ASN A 128 -16.73 -15.00 -6.25
C ASN A 128 -16.25 -15.42 -4.84
N GLY A 129 -16.51 -14.64 -3.80
CA GLY A 129 -16.07 -14.90 -2.43
C GLY A 129 -14.57 -14.70 -2.14
N TYR A 130 -13.79 -14.19 -3.11
CA TYR A 130 -12.36 -13.89 -2.94
C TYR A 130 -12.09 -12.40 -3.12
N ASN A 131 -11.18 -11.84 -2.33
CA ASN A 131 -10.71 -10.47 -2.52
C ASN A 131 -10.02 -10.33 -3.89
N ASP A 132 -10.50 -9.39 -4.69
CA ASP A 132 -9.87 -8.97 -5.94
C ASP A 132 -9.28 -7.55 -5.76
N SER A 133 -8.35 -7.20 -6.62
CA SER A 133 -7.69 -5.89 -6.68
C SER A 133 -8.68 -4.72 -6.67
N LYS A 134 -9.88 -4.90 -7.21
CA LYS A 134 -10.97 -3.91 -7.19
C LYS A 134 -11.49 -3.65 -5.78
N ILE A 135 -11.72 -4.72 -5.01
CA ILE A 135 -12.20 -4.64 -3.62
C ILE A 135 -11.12 -4.03 -2.73
N SER A 136 -9.86 -4.43 -2.95
CA SER A 136 -8.72 -3.81 -2.27
C SER A 136 -8.67 -2.29 -2.53
N LEU A 137 -8.80 -1.85 -3.79
CA LEU A 137 -8.84 -0.41 -4.13
C LEU A 137 -10.06 0.31 -3.54
N GLU A 138 -11.23 -0.33 -3.55
CA GLU A 138 -12.44 0.23 -2.94
C GLU A 138 -12.27 0.41 -1.43
N TRP A 139 -11.65 -0.55 -0.75
CA TRP A 139 -11.31 -0.42 0.66
C TRP A 139 -10.35 0.74 0.90
N PHE A 140 -9.28 0.87 0.12
CA PHE A 140 -8.31 1.96 0.23
C PHE A 140 -8.98 3.34 0.10
N THR A 141 -9.87 3.48 -0.88
CA THR A 141 -10.52 4.75 -1.22
C THR A 141 -11.67 5.09 -0.28
N ARG A 142 -12.57 4.14 0.00
CA ARG A 142 -13.84 4.41 0.70
C ARG A 142 -13.80 4.15 2.19
N VAL A 143 -12.83 3.38 2.66
CA VAL A 143 -12.71 3.00 4.07
C VAL A 143 -11.46 3.58 4.66
N PHE A 144 -10.28 3.19 4.16
CA PHE A 144 -9.01 3.57 4.78
C PHE A 144 -8.79 5.07 4.75
N ASP A 145 -8.74 5.68 3.58
CA ASP A 145 -8.47 7.13 3.46
C ASP A 145 -9.58 7.96 4.10
N ALA A 146 -10.84 7.60 3.89
CA ALA A 146 -11.98 8.29 4.50
C ALA A 146 -11.93 8.30 6.04
N GLN A 147 -11.57 7.18 6.68
CA GLN A 147 -11.54 7.09 8.14
C GLN A 147 -10.23 7.61 8.75
N THR A 148 -9.13 7.56 8.00
CA THR A 148 -7.81 7.96 8.52
C THR A 148 -7.50 9.42 8.24
N SER A 149 -7.97 10.00 7.12
CA SER A 149 -7.71 11.40 6.78
C SER A 149 -8.25 12.39 7.83
N ASP A 150 -9.47 12.15 8.33
CA ASP A 150 -10.09 12.95 9.39
C ASP A 150 -9.33 12.84 10.71
N ARG A 151 -8.86 11.63 11.06
CA ARG A 151 -8.13 11.37 12.32
C ARG A 151 -6.68 11.85 12.26
N ALA A 152 -6.09 11.81 11.07
CA ALA A 152 -4.66 12.04 10.89
C ALA A 152 -4.26 13.52 10.98
N ASN A 153 -5.22 14.45 11.08
CA ASN A 153 -4.96 15.90 11.13
C ASN A 153 -3.96 16.35 10.04
N ARG A 154 -4.17 15.88 8.81
CA ARG A 154 -3.32 16.12 7.62
C ARG A 154 -1.87 15.61 7.71
N LYS A 155 -1.54 14.75 8.68
CA LYS A 155 -0.25 14.05 8.71
C LYS A 155 -0.32 12.73 7.92
N PRO A 156 0.75 12.33 7.24
CA PRO A 156 0.75 11.13 6.40
C PRO A 156 0.53 9.86 7.26
N PRO A 157 -0.46 9.01 6.93
CA PRO A 157 -0.64 7.73 7.62
C PRO A 157 0.40 6.71 7.16
N VAL A 158 0.76 5.80 8.05
CA VAL A 158 1.58 4.62 7.75
C VAL A 158 0.67 3.41 7.73
N LEU A 159 0.66 2.67 6.63
CA LEU A 159 -0.09 1.43 6.49
C LEU A 159 0.87 0.25 6.39
N VAL A 160 0.74 -0.70 7.32
CA VAL A 160 1.43 -1.99 7.26
C VAL A 160 0.48 -3.01 6.65
N CYS A 161 0.86 -3.59 5.51
CA CYS A 161 0.06 -4.61 4.83
C CYS A 161 0.86 -5.89 4.57
N ASP A 162 0.15 -7.00 4.46
CA ASP A 162 0.72 -8.18 3.85
C ASP A 162 0.96 -7.93 2.35
N GLY A 163 1.97 -8.58 1.81
CA GLY A 163 2.41 -8.33 0.45
C GLY A 163 1.65 -9.08 -0.63
N PHE A 164 0.36 -9.32 -0.41
CA PHE A 164 -0.46 -10.08 -1.33
C PHE A 164 -0.64 -9.31 -2.65
N GLY A 165 -0.70 -10.03 -3.77
CA GLY A 165 -0.63 -9.42 -5.10
C GLY A 165 -1.75 -8.42 -5.41
N THR A 166 -2.89 -8.55 -4.74
CA THR A 166 -4.05 -7.64 -4.83
C THR A 166 -3.81 -6.30 -4.15
N HIS A 167 -2.89 -6.23 -3.18
CA HIS A 167 -2.55 -5.02 -2.42
C HIS A 167 -1.47 -4.16 -3.11
N GLU A 168 -0.86 -4.66 -4.20
CA GLU A 168 0.27 -4.03 -4.90
C GLU A 168 -0.04 -3.65 -6.36
N THR A 169 -1.31 -3.36 -6.66
CA THR A 169 -1.70 -2.91 -8.00
C THR A 169 -1.22 -1.48 -8.29
N LEU A 170 -1.19 -1.10 -9.56
CA LEU A 170 -0.74 0.25 -9.94
C LEU A 170 -1.65 1.30 -9.33
N GLU A 171 -2.95 1.03 -9.33
CA GLU A 171 -4.01 1.88 -8.84
C GLU A 171 -3.85 2.14 -7.34
N ILE A 172 -3.53 1.11 -6.54
CA ILE A 172 -3.26 1.26 -5.11
C ILE A 172 -1.97 2.06 -4.89
N LEU A 173 -0.90 1.79 -5.65
CA LEU A 173 0.34 2.56 -5.53
C LEU A 173 0.15 4.04 -5.91
N GLU A 174 -0.61 4.32 -6.96
CA GLU A 174 -0.96 5.67 -7.37
C GLU A 174 -1.84 6.37 -6.32
N PHE A 175 -2.78 5.65 -5.70
CA PHE A 175 -3.63 6.16 -4.62
C PHE A 175 -2.81 6.48 -3.37
N CYS A 176 -1.96 5.57 -2.91
CA CYS A 176 -1.10 5.79 -1.75
C CYS A 176 -0.15 6.96 -1.98
N PHE A 177 0.47 7.02 -3.16
CA PHE A 177 1.28 8.16 -3.57
C PHE A 177 0.45 9.45 -3.64
N ALA A 178 -0.81 9.35 -4.06
CA ALA A 178 -1.68 10.49 -4.18
C ALA A 178 -1.99 11.13 -2.82
N ASN A 179 -2.27 10.31 -1.83
CA ASN A 179 -2.72 10.72 -0.51
C ASN A 179 -1.59 10.76 0.54
N SER A 180 -0.33 10.70 0.10
CA SER A 180 0.86 10.68 0.98
C SER A 180 0.82 9.56 2.02
N ILE A 181 0.26 8.41 1.65
CA ILE A 181 0.19 7.21 2.49
C ILE A 181 1.52 6.46 2.35
N THR A 182 2.19 6.23 3.48
CA THR A 182 3.41 5.42 3.50
C THR A 182 3.06 3.96 3.69
N MET A 183 3.16 3.18 2.62
CA MET A 183 2.87 1.75 2.64
C MET A 183 4.14 0.94 2.99
N CYS A 184 4.06 0.13 4.04
CA CYS A 184 5.12 -0.76 4.52
C CYS A 184 4.66 -2.22 4.37
N ARG A 185 5.38 -3.00 3.57
CA ARG A 185 5.05 -4.40 3.31
C ARG A 185 5.78 -5.30 4.30
N LEU A 186 5.10 -6.31 4.84
CA LEU A 186 5.75 -7.39 5.59
C LEU A 186 6.67 -8.25 4.66
N PRO A 187 7.79 -8.78 5.20
CA PRO A 187 8.81 -9.51 4.44
C PRO A 187 8.36 -10.86 3.87
#